data_AF-A0A059LJ14-F1
#
_entry.id   AF-A0A059LJ14-F1
#
_cell.length_a   1.000
_cell.length_b   1.000
_cell.length_c   1.000
_cell.angle_alpha   90.00
_cell.angle_beta   90.00
_cell.angle_gamma   90.00
#
_symmetry.space_group_name_H-M   'P 1'
#
loop_
_entity.id
_entity.type
_entity.pdbx_description
1 polymer ?
#
loop_
_entity_poly.entity_id
_entity_poly.type
_entity_poly.pdbx_seq_one_letter_code
_entity_poly.pdbx_strand_id
1 'polypeptide(L)'
;MFMKKKASVLGVVLSTQRSWLSCARGTSGEAVQYMTRTDALRKLQLTLGAFRRLCILKGIHPREPRKKRLARQKTYYHVKDISFLAHEPLLQIMRELRIHQRRLRRAAVKGGAQAALRVAKQRPEYRLDSLVRERYPSFLDALRDLDDPLTLVHLFASLPSNGQDSDSWRRGVGTAGERPRNAHELSLKAASLALEWQAWVVRSGSLRAAFISVKGFYFRAVVQGTEVTWLVPHALSQLVPEDVDMGVMHTFLELYVCLLGFVHHRLYREQGLRYPP
;
A
#
# COMPACT_ATOMS: atom_id res chain seq x y z
N MET A 1 49.72 65.20 -40.02
CA MET A 1 50.50 65.91 -38.98
C MET A 1 49.93 65.52 -37.61
N PHE A 2 50.82 65.18 -36.67
CA PHE A 2 50.61 64.97 -35.24
C PHE A 2 49.87 63.72 -34.71
N MET A 3 50.70 62.72 -34.39
CA MET A 3 50.55 61.82 -33.25
C MET A 3 50.39 62.61 -31.94
N LYS A 4 49.61 62.08 -30.99
CA LYS A 4 50.00 62.05 -29.56
C LYS A 4 49.21 60.98 -28.79
N LYS A 5 49.93 59.99 -28.26
CA LYS A 5 49.54 59.11 -27.15
C LYS A 5 49.79 59.83 -25.81
N LYS A 6 48.94 59.54 -24.81
CA LYS A 6 49.24 59.23 -23.37
C LYS A 6 47.88 59.16 -22.63
N ALA A 7 47.45 57.99 -22.12
CA ALA A 7 47.65 57.48 -20.74
C ALA A 7 47.31 58.52 -19.65
N SER A 8 46.60 58.29 -18.55
CA SER A 8 45.85 57.17 -17.96
C SER A 8 45.27 57.75 -16.66
N VAL A 9 44.00 57.54 -16.31
CA VAL A 9 43.59 57.60 -14.89
C VAL A 9 42.50 56.57 -14.64
N LEU A 10 42.79 55.68 -13.69
CA LEU A 10 41.89 54.70 -13.13
C LEU A 10 40.65 55.38 -12.51
N GLY A 11 39.48 55.04 -13.02
CA GLY A 11 38.22 55.18 -12.31
C GLY A 11 37.57 53.81 -12.24
N VAL A 12 37.83 53.06 -11.17
CA VAL A 12 37.10 51.83 -10.84
C VAL A 12 35.68 52.24 -10.48
N VAL A 13 34.79 52.30 -11.48
CA VAL A 13 33.35 52.26 -11.23
C VAL A 13 33.04 50.81 -10.92
N LEU A 14 32.88 50.50 -9.63
CA LEU A 14 32.27 49.26 -9.16
C LEU A 14 30.84 49.20 -9.72
N SER A 15 30.68 48.69 -10.94
CA SER A 15 29.39 48.26 -11.43
C SER A 15 28.98 47.06 -10.57
N THR A 16 28.09 47.28 -9.61
CA THR A 16 27.40 46.22 -8.90
C THR A 16 26.54 45.46 -9.92
N GLN A 17 27.14 44.48 -10.60
CA GLN A 17 26.41 43.47 -11.34
C GLN A 17 25.61 42.67 -10.30
N ARG A 18 24.36 43.07 -10.08
CA ARG A 18 23.34 42.17 -9.55
C ARG A 18 23.19 41.04 -10.57
N SER A 19 23.97 39.99 -10.37
CA SER A 19 23.79 38.70 -11.01
C SER A 19 22.40 38.18 -10.59
N TRP A 20 21.40 38.43 -11.44
CA TRP A 20 20.16 37.66 -11.41
C TRP A 20 20.53 36.24 -11.83
N LEU A 21 20.87 35.38 -10.87
CA LEU A 21 20.97 33.95 -11.10
C LEU A 21 19.58 33.48 -11.54
N SER A 22 19.34 33.45 -12.85
CA SER A 22 18.11 32.92 -13.41
C SER A 22 18.04 31.45 -13.03
N CYS A 23 17.19 31.13 -12.03
CA CYS A 23 16.96 29.76 -11.60
C CYS A 23 16.54 28.95 -12.84
N ALA A 24 17.23 27.83 -13.11
CA ALA A 24 16.95 27.02 -14.28
C ALA A 24 15.48 26.59 -14.32
N ARG A 25 14.89 26.48 -15.51
CA ARG A 25 13.48 26.09 -15.65
C ARG A 25 13.27 24.70 -15.01
N GLY A 26 12.52 24.66 -13.90
CA GLY A 26 12.20 23.44 -13.17
C GLY A 26 13.02 23.18 -11.88
N THR A 27 13.92 24.08 -11.49
CA THR A 27 14.67 23.98 -10.21
C THR A 27 13.99 24.66 -9.03
N SER A 28 12.86 25.36 -9.24
CA SER A 28 12.07 25.98 -8.17
C SER A 28 10.55 25.87 -8.42
N GLY A 29 9.76 25.94 -7.35
CA GLY A 29 8.29 25.89 -7.38
C GLY A 29 7.68 24.49 -7.25
N GLU A 30 6.39 24.36 -7.59
CA GLU A 30 5.62 23.10 -7.51
C GLU A 30 6.29 21.94 -8.25
N ALA A 31 7.04 22.24 -9.32
CA ALA A 31 7.76 21.24 -10.11
C ALA A 31 8.82 20.44 -9.33
N VAL A 32 9.34 20.98 -8.22
CA VAL A 32 10.29 20.29 -7.33
C VAL A 32 9.57 19.44 -6.28
N GLN A 33 8.31 19.76 -5.97
CA GLN A 33 7.55 19.09 -4.92
C GLN A 33 7.02 17.72 -5.34
N TYR A 34 6.93 17.47 -6.65
CA TYR A 34 6.39 16.24 -7.21
C TYR A 34 7.43 15.49 -8.04
N MET A 35 7.37 14.16 -7.96
CA MET A 35 8.22 13.24 -8.67
C MET A 35 7.35 12.23 -9.43
N THR A 36 7.77 11.84 -10.63
CA THR A 36 7.04 10.84 -11.41
C THR A 36 7.22 9.45 -10.81
N ARG A 37 6.26 8.53 -11.05
CA ARG A 37 6.38 7.12 -10.64
C ARG A 37 7.69 6.47 -11.08
N THR A 38 8.13 6.71 -12.32
CA THR A 38 9.38 6.14 -12.86
C THR A 38 10.62 6.64 -12.10
N ASP A 39 10.61 7.90 -11.68
CA ASP A 39 11.72 8.49 -10.91
C ASP A 39 11.72 7.97 -9.48
N ALA A 40 10.55 7.81 -8.87
CA ALA A 40 10.39 7.20 -7.55
C ALA A 40 10.94 5.76 -7.51
N LEU A 41 10.62 4.96 -8.54
CA LEU A 41 11.12 3.59 -8.67
C LEU A 41 12.65 3.55 -8.79
N ARG A 42 13.23 4.44 -9.59
CA ARG A 42 14.69 4.55 -9.74
C ARG A 42 15.37 4.96 -8.43
N LYS A 43 14.78 5.91 -7.70
CA LYS A 43 15.31 6.39 -6.41
C LYS A 43 15.28 5.32 -5.32
N LEU A 44 14.18 4.58 -5.21
CA LEU A 44 14.01 3.53 -4.17
C LEU A 44 14.66 2.18 -4.54
N GLN A 45 15.01 2.00 -5.83
CA GLN A 45 15.56 0.75 -6.40
C GLN A 45 14.62 -0.46 -6.27
N LEU A 46 13.31 -0.22 -6.39
CA LEU A 46 12.26 -1.24 -6.26
C LEU A 46 11.66 -1.65 -7.61
N THR A 47 11.04 -2.82 -7.64
CA THR A 47 10.14 -3.23 -8.73
C THR A 47 8.79 -2.53 -8.59
N LEU A 48 8.00 -2.47 -9.66
CA LEU A 48 6.70 -1.81 -9.64
C LEU A 48 5.72 -2.47 -8.64
N GLY A 49 5.69 -3.80 -8.57
CA GLY A 49 4.86 -4.53 -7.60
C GLY A 49 5.25 -4.26 -6.15
N ALA A 50 6.55 -4.30 -5.83
CA ALA A 50 7.04 -4.00 -4.48
C ALA A 50 6.78 -2.54 -4.08
N PHE A 51 6.93 -1.61 -5.03
CA PHE A 51 6.62 -0.20 -4.81
C PHE A 51 5.13 0.02 -4.54
N ARG A 52 4.22 -0.57 -5.34
CA ARG A 52 2.77 -0.50 -5.08
C ARG A 52 2.42 -1.03 -3.70
N ARG A 53 2.94 -2.20 -3.32
CA ARG A 53 2.74 -2.80 -2.00
C ARG A 53 3.22 -1.88 -0.89
N LEU A 54 4.42 -1.33 -1.00
CA LEU A 54 4.97 -0.40 0.00
C LEU A 54 4.11 0.88 0.11
N CYS A 55 3.65 1.43 -1.01
CA CYS A 55 2.75 2.58 -1.02
C CYS A 55 1.41 2.28 -0.32
N ILE A 56 0.83 1.10 -0.54
CA ILE A 56 -0.42 0.67 0.11
C ILE A 56 -0.20 0.53 1.62
N LEU A 57 0.87 -0.17 2.02
CA LEU A 57 1.21 -0.36 3.43
C LEU A 57 1.48 0.98 4.13
N LYS A 58 2.09 1.97 3.50
CA LYS A 58 2.34 3.28 4.13
C LYS A 58 1.27 4.34 3.87
N GLY A 59 0.30 4.09 2.99
CA GLY A 59 -0.83 5.01 2.75
C GLY A 59 -0.40 6.20 1.90
N ILE A 60 0.54 5.97 0.99
CA ILE A 60 1.03 7.01 0.08
C ILE A 60 0.27 6.89 -1.23
N HIS A 61 -0.53 7.91 -1.50
CA HIS A 61 -1.40 7.97 -2.67
C HIS A 61 -0.78 8.86 -3.75
N PRO A 62 -1.01 8.55 -5.04
CA PRO A 62 -0.63 9.45 -6.12
C PRO A 62 -1.39 10.78 -5.99
N ARG A 63 -0.73 11.88 -6.34
CA ARG A 63 -1.32 13.22 -6.31
C ARG A 63 -1.26 13.87 -7.68
N GLU A 64 -2.24 14.71 -7.97
CA GLU A 64 -2.31 15.44 -9.23
C GLU A 64 -1.79 16.87 -9.03
N PRO A 65 -0.60 17.22 -9.59
CA PRO A 65 -0.08 18.57 -9.48
C PRO A 65 -0.90 19.54 -10.33
N ARG A 66 -1.11 20.76 -9.81
CA ARG A 66 -1.84 21.83 -10.52
C ARG A 66 -1.20 22.16 -11.87
N LYS A 67 0.14 22.24 -11.91
CA LYS A 67 0.92 22.43 -13.14
C LYS A 67 1.69 21.15 -13.48
N LYS A 68 1.21 20.41 -14.48
CA LYS A 68 1.87 19.19 -14.96
C LYS A 68 3.09 19.56 -15.83
N ARG A 69 4.30 19.21 -15.37
CA ARG A 69 5.56 19.46 -16.10
C ARG A 69 5.81 18.47 -17.24
N LEU A 70 5.33 17.23 -17.10
CA LEU A 70 5.41 16.18 -18.12
C LEU A 70 3.99 15.80 -18.57
N ALA A 71 3.91 14.95 -19.60
CA ALA A 71 2.67 14.45 -20.22
C ALA A 71 1.52 14.23 -19.22
N ARG A 72 0.30 14.59 -19.65
CA ARG A 72 -0.93 14.59 -18.84
C ARG A 72 -1.25 13.25 -18.15
N GLN A 73 -0.74 12.14 -18.67
CA GLN A 73 -1.06 10.77 -18.26
C GLN A 73 -0.03 10.13 -17.30
N LYS A 74 0.89 10.89 -16.72
CA LYS A 74 1.84 10.35 -15.72
C LYS A 74 1.28 10.47 -14.30
N THR A 75 1.56 9.46 -13.48
CA THR A 75 1.28 9.51 -12.04
C THR A 75 2.43 10.18 -11.29
N TYR A 76 2.07 11.07 -10.37
CA TYR A 76 2.99 11.86 -9.56
C TYR A 76 2.83 11.53 -8.07
N TYR A 77 3.93 11.62 -7.34
CA TYR A 77 4.00 11.47 -5.89
C TYR A 77 4.74 12.68 -5.31
N HIS A 78 4.50 13.01 -4.04
CA HIS A 78 5.32 14.03 -3.38
C HIS A 78 6.74 13.53 -3.13
N VAL A 79 7.71 14.41 -3.32
CA VAL A 79 9.12 14.12 -3.01
C VAL A 79 9.31 13.83 -1.53
N LYS A 80 8.55 14.51 -0.65
CA LYS A 80 8.58 14.29 0.80
C LYS A 80 8.17 12.85 1.15
N ASP A 81 7.05 12.38 0.62
CA ASP A 81 6.54 11.03 0.86
C ASP A 81 7.52 9.96 0.39
N ILE A 82 8.14 10.16 -0.78
CA ILE A 82 9.16 9.20 -1.28
C ILE A 82 10.45 9.28 -0.47
N SER A 83 10.80 10.45 0.06
CA SER A 83 11.94 10.59 0.99
C SER A 83 11.66 9.90 2.32
N PHE A 84 10.42 9.95 2.80
CA PHE A 84 9.97 9.22 3.98
C PHE A 84 10.10 7.70 3.76
N LEU A 85 9.61 7.19 2.61
CA LEU A 85 9.78 5.78 2.23
C LEU A 85 11.24 5.30 2.16
N ALA A 86 12.20 6.19 1.89
CA ALA A 86 13.60 5.81 1.80
C ALA A 86 14.20 5.40 3.15
N HIS A 87 13.63 5.87 4.26
CA HIS A 87 14.10 5.61 5.63
C HIS A 87 13.31 4.49 6.32
N GLU A 88 12.29 3.94 5.65
CA GLU A 88 11.42 2.91 6.21
C GLU A 88 12.11 1.53 6.31
N PRO A 89 12.03 0.83 7.46
CA PRO A 89 12.60 -0.52 7.60
C PRO A 89 11.96 -1.53 6.64
N LEU A 90 10.69 -1.35 6.28
CA LEU A 90 10.00 -2.19 5.29
C LEU A 90 10.68 -2.18 3.93
N LEU A 91 11.36 -1.09 3.56
CA LEU A 91 12.09 -1.01 2.30
C LEU A 91 13.20 -2.05 2.23
N GLN A 92 13.93 -2.25 3.33
CA GLN A 92 15.03 -3.20 3.39
C GLN A 92 14.52 -4.64 3.27
N ILE A 93 13.42 -4.96 3.96
CA ILE A 93 12.77 -6.28 3.87
C ILE A 93 12.28 -6.55 2.43
N MET A 94 11.71 -5.56 1.74
CA MET A 94 11.31 -5.71 0.34
C MET A 94 12.50 -5.99 -0.59
N ARG A 95 13.68 -5.42 -0.30
CA ARG A 95 14.93 -5.72 -1.03
C ARG A 95 15.40 -7.14 -0.75
N GLU A 96 15.34 -7.59 0.50
CA GLU A 96 15.68 -8.95 0.90
C GLU A 96 14.76 -9.98 0.25
N LEU A 97 13.45 -9.71 0.19
CA LEU A 97 12.46 -10.52 -0.53
C LEU A 97 12.82 -10.64 -2.02
N ARG A 98 13.20 -9.54 -2.66
CA ARG A 98 13.64 -9.55 -4.07
C ARG A 98 14.90 -10.40 -4.26
N ILE A 99 15.86 -10.31 -3.34
CA ILE A 99 17.09 -11.13 -3.37
C ILE A 99 16.73 -12.60 -3.16
N HIS A 100 15.86 -12.91 -2.20
CA HIS A 100 15.36 -14.26 -1.91
C HIS A 100 14.70 -14.88 -3.13
N GLN A 101 13.82 -14.16 -3.83
CA GLN A 101 13.17 -14.62 -5.06
C GLN A 101 14.19 -14.92 -6.17
N ARG A 102 15.21 -14.07 -6.34
CA ARG A 102 16.29 -14.33 -7.30
C ARG A 102 17.08 -15.58 -6.93
N ARG A 103 17.38 -15.78 -5.64
CA ARG A 103 18.03 -17.00 -5.14
C ARG A 103 17.16 -18.23 -5.38
N LEU A 104 15.86 -18.14 -5.12
CA LEU A 104 14.90 -19.22 -5.35
C LEU A 104 14.82 -19.60 -6.83
N ARG A 105 14.74 -18.63 -7.75
CA ARG A 105 14.76 -18.88 -9.20
C ARG A 105 16.07 -19.54 -9.64
N ARG A 106 17.21 -19.09 -9.13
CA ARG A 106 18.53 -19.71 -9.41
C ARG A 106 18.62 -21.14 -8.89
N ALA A 107 18.14 -21.39 -7.67
CA ALA A 107 18.12 -22.72 -7.06
C ALA A 107 17.17 -23.67 -7.80
N ALA A 108 16.01 -23.17 -8.24
CA ALA A 108 15.06 -23.96 -9.03
C ALA A 108 15.64 -24.40 -10.39
N VAL A 109 16.43 -23.54 -11.04
CA VAL A 109 17.08 -23.86 -12.34
C VAL A 109 18.30 -24.75 -12.18
N LYS A 110 19.16 -24.51 -11.17
CA LYS A 110 20.48 -25.16 -11.06
C LYS A 110 20.60 -26.23 -9.95
N GLY A 111 19.90 -26.07 -8.84
CA GLY A 111 20.16 -26.81 -7.60
C GLY A 111 19.21 -27.98 -7.31
N GLY A 112 18.29 -28.28 -8.23
CA GLY A 112 17.25 -29.29 -8.03
C GLY A 112 16.20 -28.90 -6.98
N ALA A 113 15.19 -29.76 -6.80
CA ALA A 113 14.03 -29.48 -5.96
C ALA A 113 14.38 -29.28 -4.47
N GLN A 114 15.34 -30.04 -3.95
CA GLN A 114 15.72 -29.99 -2.53
C GLN A 114 16.43 -28.69 -2.15
N ALA A 115 17.32 -28.17 -3.00
CA ALA A 115 17.97 -26.88 -2.75
C ALA A 115 16.94 -25.73 -2.83
N ALA A 116 16.00 -25.79 -3.79
CA ALA A 116 14.92 -24.82 -3.88
C ALA A 116 14.02 -24.83 -2.63
N LEU A 117 13.72 -26.00 -2.06
CA LEU A 117 12.94 -26.12 -0.83
C LEU A 117 13.67 -25.49 0.38
N ARG A 118 14.98 -25.71 0.51
CA ARG A 118 15.79 -25.09 1.58
C ARG A 118 15.73 -23.57 1.51
N VAL A 119 15.93 -23.01 0.31
CA VAL A 119 15.82 -21.56 0.08
C VAL A 119 14.40 -21.07 0.36
N ALA A 120 13.37 -21.83 -0.06
CA ALA A 120 11.98 -21.46 0.17
C ALA A 120 11.63 -21.32 1.66
N LYS A 121 12.22 -22.15 2.54
CA LYS A 121 12.02 -22.07 4.01
C LYS A 121 12.65 -20.82 4.63
N GLN A 122 13.74 -20.31 4.07
CA GLN A 122 14.45 -19.11 4.57
C GLN A 122 13.84 -17.80 4.08
N ARG A 123 12.52 -17.76 3.90
CA ARG A 123 11.84 -16.54 3.43
C ARG A 123 11.84 -15.50 4.55
N PRO A 124 12.29 -14.26 4.30
CA PRO A 124 12.15 -13.20 5.28
C PRO A 124 10.66 -12.84 5.42
N GLU A 125 10.19 -12.83 6.67
CA GLU A 125 8.85 -12.38 7.03
C GLU A 125 8.94 -10.98 7.63
N TYR A 126 7.93 -10.17 7.37
CA TYR A 126 7.77 -8.90 8.05
C TYR A 126 6.46 -8.93 8.81
N ARG A 127 6.38 -8.11 9.86
CA ARG A 127 5.17 -7.92 10.64
C ARG A 127 4.62 -6.52 10.39
N LEU A 128 3.30 -6.39 10.38
CA LEU A 128 2.58 -5.14 10.15
C LEU A 128 2.09 -4.49 11.45
N ASP A 129 2.46 -5.02 12.61
CA ASP A 129 2.02 -4.56 13.92
C ASP A 129 2.47 -3.13 14.20
N SER A 130 3.75 -2.82 13.95
CA SER A 130 4.26 -1.46 14.14
C SER A 130 3.58 -0.45 13.22
N LEU A 131 3.23 -0.87 12.01
CA LEU A 131 2.57 -0.04 11.01
C LEU A 131 1.13 0.32 11.40
N VAL A 132 0.38 -0.68 11.89
CA VAL A 132 -1.00 -0.47 12.37
C VAL A 132 -0.99 0.49 13.56
N ARG A 133 -0.04 0.34 14.50
CA ARG A 133 0.08 1.24 15.65
C ARG A 133 0.49 2.67 15.28
N GLU A 134 1.36 2.83 14.28
CA GLU A 134 1.75 4.14 13.77
C GLU A 134 0.58 4.86 13.09
N ARG A 135 -0.24 4.12 12.33
CA ARG A 135 -1.42 4.66 11.64
C ARG A 135 -2.58 4.98 12.58
N TYR A 136 -2.81 4.11 13.55
CA TYR A 136 -3.94 4.18 14.47
C TYR A 136 -3.42 4.29 15.92
N PRO A 137 -3.04 5.51 16.36
CA PRO A 137 -2.52 5.71 17.71
C PRO A 137 -3.61 5.48 18.78
N SER A 138 -4.87 5.76 18.45
CA SER A 138 -6.00 5.50 19.32
C SER A 138 -6.91 4.39 18.77
N PHE A 139 -7.62 3.72 19.67
CA PHE A 139 -8.56 2.67 19.30
C PHE A 139 -9.81 3.22 18.60
N LEU A 140 -10.26 4.43 18.98
CA LEU A 140 -11.39 5.07 18.33
C LEU A 140 -11.07 5.40 16.87
N ASP A 141 -9.82 5.78 16.56
CA ASP A 141 -9.39 6.00 15.17
C ASP A 141 -9.42 4.69 14.37
N ALA A 142 -9.02 3.56 14.97
CA ALA A 142 -9.13 2.25 14.34
C ALA A 142 -10.59 1.82 14.11
N LEU A 143 -11.51 2.16 15.02
CA LEU A 143 -12.94 1.86 14.86
C LEU A 143 -13.60 2.69 13.76
N ARG A 144 -13.20 3.96 13.59
CA ARG A 144 -13.75 4.84 12.53
C ARG A 144 -13.41 4.36 11.13
N ASP A 145 -12.25 3.74 10.96
CA ASP A 145 -11.79 3.19 9.69
C ASP A 145 -12.19 1.71 9.49
N LEU A 146 -13.05 1.15 10.33
CA LEU A 146 -13.36 -0.29 10.35
C LEU A 146 -14.32 -0.73 9.24
N ASP A 147 -15.05 0.19 8.61
CA ASP A 147 -16.02 -0.06 7.55
C ASP A 147 -15.39 -0.78 6.35
N ASP A 148 -14.30 -0.24 5.80
CA ASP A 148 -13.57 -0.79 4.65
C ASP A 148 -12.95 -2.17 4.95
N PRO A 149 -12.20 -2.37 6.06
CA PRO A 149 -11.72 -3.68 6.49
C PRO A 149 -12.81 -4.75 6.56
N LEU A 150 -13.95 -4.44 7.16
CA LEU A 150 -15.05 -5.38 7.32
C LEU A 150 -15.65 -5.75 5.97
N THR A 151 -15.91 -4.77 5.11
CA THR A 151 -16.46 -5.05 3.77
C THR A 151 -15.52 -5.93 2.95
N LEU A 152 -14.20 -5.65 2.99
CA LEU A 152 -13.21 -6.40 2.23
C LEU A 152 -13.08 -7.84 2.75
N VAL A 153 -13.08 -8.03 4.05
CA VAL A 153 -12.98 -9.36 4.67
C VAL A 153 -14.19 -10.23 4.34
N HIS A 154 -15.40 -9.66 4.36
CA HIS A 154 -16.61 -10.37 3.94
C HIS A 154 -16.63 -10.67 2.43
N LEU A 155 -16.06 -9.79 1.60
CA LEU A 155 -15.88 -10.05 0.17
C LEU A 155 -14.97 -11.26 -0.05
N PHE A 156 -13.77 -11.26 0.53
CA PHE A 156 -12.82 -12.36 0.38
C PHE A 156 -13.32 -13.68 1.00
N ALA A 157 -14.18 -13.63 2.00
CA ALA A 157 -14.84 -14.81 2.55
C ALA A 157 -15.84 -15.43 1.56
N SER A 158 -16.47 -14.62 0.69
CA SER A 158 -17.43 -15.07 -0.33
C SER A 158 -16.78 -15.53 -1.63
N LEU A 159 -15.52 -15.17 -1.89
CA LEU A 159 -14.81 -15.53 -3.12
C LEU A 159 -14.35 -16.99 -3.09
N PRO A 160 -14.51 -17.75 -4.21
CA PRO A 160 -13.96 -19.09 -4.29
C PRO A 160 -12.44 -19.03 -4.21
N SER A 161 -11.86 -19.77 -3.27
CA SER A 161 -10.41 -19.86 -3.08
C SER A 161 -9.70 -20.75 -4.13
N ASN A 162 -10.46 -21.18 -5.14
CA ASN A 162 -10.15 -22.27 -6.04
C ASN A 162 -9.42 -21.72 -7.28
N GLY A 163 -8.09 -21.89 -7.31
CA GLY A 163 -7.24 -22.26 -8.46
C GLY A 163 -7.35 -21.63 -9.87
N GLN A 164 -8.48 -21.06 -10.29
CA GLN A 164 -8.72 -20.55 -11.66
C GLN A 164 -8.03 -19.21 -11.95
N ASP A 165 -7.44 -18.58 -10.93
CA ASP A 165 -6.51 -17.45 -11.07
C ASP A 165 -5.14 -17.83 -11.65
N SER A 166 -4.91 -19.08 -12.08
CA SER A 166 -3.61 -19.49 -12.67
C SER A 166 -3.32 -18.82 -14.01
N ASP A 167 -4.37 -18.48 -14.77
CA ASP A 167 -4.25 -17.92 -16.12
C ASP A 167 -4.35 -16.38 -16.16
N SER A 168 -5.22 -15.75 -15.36
CA SER A 168 -5.31 -14.27 -15.30
C SER A 168 -4.01 -13.65 -14.76
N TRP A 169 -3.36 -14.33 -13.81
CA TRP A 169 -2.02 -13.98 -13.32
C TRP A 169 -0.92 -14.05 -14.37
N ARG A 170 -1.06 -14.92 -15.38
CA ARG A 170 -0.10 -15.05 -16.48
C ARG A 170 -0.38 -14.08 -17.63
N ARG A 171 -1.66 -13.74 -17.86
CA ARG A 171 -2.09 -12.95 -19.03
C ARG A 171 -2.10 -11.44 -18.81
N GLY A 172 -1.94 -10.95 -17.58
CA GLY A 172 -1.75 -9.53 -17.28
C GLY A 172 -0.47 -8.97 -17.91
N VAL A 173 -0.63 -8.36 -19.09
CA VAL A 173 0.40 -7.61 -19.82
C VAL A 173 1.01 -6.53 -18.91
N GLY A 174 2.21 -6.78 -18.41
CA GLY A 174 3.14 -5.71 -17.99
C GLY A 174 3.37 -5.47 -16.49
N THR A 175 2.71 -6.18 -15.56
CA THR A 175 3.08 -6.07 -14.14
C THR A 175 3.07 -7.41 -13.43
N ALA A 176 4.23 -8.03 -13.38
CA ALA A 176 4.57 -9.00 -12.34
C ALA A 176 4.46 -8.33 -10.96
N GLY A 177 3.25 -8.19 -10.42
CA GLY A 177 3.09 -8.45 -9.00
C GLY A 177 3.58 -9.87 -8.73
N GLU A 178 3.73 -10.30 -7.49
CA GLU A 178 3.86 -11.74 -7.20
C GLU A 178 2.67 -12.19 -6.38
N ARG A 179 2.07 -13.33 -6.75
CA ARG A 179 0.95 -13.88 -5.98
C ARG A 179 1.52 -14.13 -4.60
N PRO A 180 1.00 -13.48 -3.53
CA PRO A 180 1.45 -13.84 -2.21
C PRO A 180 1.12 -15.33 -2.06
N ARG A 181 2.14 -16.18 -1.82
CA ARG A 181 1.93 -17.62 -1.61
C ARG A 181 0.92 -17.87 -0.48
N ASN A 182 0.78 -16.91 0.42
CA ASN A 182 -0.13 -16.92 1.57
C ASN A 182 -1.54 -16.38 1.22
N ALA A 183 -1.87 -16.15 -0.05
CA ALA A 183 -3.17 -15.64 -0.48
C ALA A 183 -4.34 -16.51 0.01
N HIS A 184 -4.17 -17.84 -0.07
CA HIS A 184 -5.17 -18.79 0.41
C HIS A 184 -5.34 -18.71 1.94
N GLU A 185 -4.23 -18.73 2.67
CA GLU A 185 -4.22 -18.60 4.14
C GLU A 185 -4.85 -17.27 4.60
N LEU A 186 -4.58 -16.18 3.90
CA LEU A 186 -5.18 -14.87 4.18
C LEU A 186 -6.69 -14.86 3.94
N SER A 187 -7.15 -15.55 2.90
CA SER A 187 -8.59 -15.65 2.59
C SER A 187 -9.32 -16.50 3.63
N LEU A 188 -8.70 -17.60 4.09
CA LEU A 188 -9.23 -18.40 5.20
C LEU A 188 -9.28 -17.58 6.50
N LYS A 189 -8.21 -16.85 6.83
CA LYS A 189 -8.18 -15.96 8.00
C LYS A 189 -9.24 -14.87 7.91
N ALA A 190 -9.46 -14.30 6.73
CA ALA A 190 -10.53 -13.34 6.50
C ALA A 190 -11.89 -13.96 6.80
N ALA A 191 -12.18 -15.16 6.28
CA ALA A 191 -13.42 -15.86 6.60
C ALA A 191 -13.61 -16.10 8.11
N SER A 192 -12.56 -16.50 8.83
CA SER A 192 -12.61 -16.64 10.30
C SER A 192 -12.90 -15.30 10.99
N LEU A 193 -12.19 -14.23 10.62
CA LEU A 193 -12.41 -12.89 11.18
C LEU A 193 -13.81 -12.35 10.89
N ALA A 194 -14.38 -12.62 9.71
CA ALA A 194 -15.75 -12.25 9.38
C ALA A 194 -16.75 -12.88 10.37
N LEU A 195 -16.58 -14.18 10.65
CA LEU A 195 -17.42 -14.91 11.59
C LEU A 195 -17.23 -14.44 13.03
N GLU A 196 -15.99 -14.17 13.44
CA GLU A 196 -15.70 -13.60 14.75
C GLU A 196 -16.39 -12.24 14.96
N TRP A 197 -16.31 -11.35 13.95
CA TRP A 197 -17.00 -10.07 14.00
C TRP A 197 -18.51 -10.24 14.16
N GLN A 198 -19.12 -11.11 13.34
CA GLN A 198 -20.56 -11.39 13.42
C GLN A 198 -20.95 -11.97 14.78
N ALA A 199 -20.18 -12.92 15.31
CA ALA A 199 -20.41 -13.50 16.63
C ALA A 199 -20.31 -12.44 17.74
N TRP A 200 -19.35 -11.54 17.64
CA TRP A 200 -19.20 -10.43 18.58
C TRP A 200 -20.39 -9.46 18.52
N VAL A 201 -20.87 -9.09 17.32
CA VAL A 201 -22.03 -8.20 17.14
C VAL A 201 -23.32 -8.82 17.68
N VAL A 202 -23.53 -10.12 17.43
CA VAL A 202 -24.70 -10.85 17.96
C VAL A 202 -24.67 -10.87 19.49
N ARG A 203 -23.49 -11.11 20.08
CA ARG A 203 -23.33 -11.16 21.54
C ARG A 203 -23.47 -9.81 22.21
N SER A 204 -22.95 -8.75 21.58
CA SER A 204 -23.02 -7.38 22.13
C SER A 204 -24.40 -6.74 21.97
N GLY A 205 -25.24 -7.24 21.06
CA GLY A 205 -26.51 -6.60 20.73
C GLY A 205 -26.33 -5.20 20.13
N SER A 206 -25.18 -4.92 19.49
CA SER A 206 -24.81 -3.58 19.01
C SER A 206 -25.43 -3.19 17.66
N LEU A 207 -26.12 -4.11 16.98
CA LEU A 207 -26.72 -3.86 15.67
C LEU A 207 -27.90 -2.87 15.78
N ARG A 208 -27.89 -1.81 14.96
CA ARG A 208 -28.92 -0.76 14.95
C ARG A 208 -29.83 -0.82 13.74
N ALA A 209 -29.25 -1.02 12.56
CA ALA A 209 -30.00 -1.05 11.31
C ALA A 209 -29.41 -2.09 10.36
N ALA A 210 -30.29 -2.68 9.54
CA ALA A 210 -29.93 -3.56 8.46
C ALA A 210 -30.74 -3.19 7.22
N PHE A 211 -30.09 -3.20 6.05
CA PHE A 211 -30.72 -2.87 4.77
C PHE A 211 -30.29 -3.88 3.71
N ILE A 212 -31.25 -4.40 2.95
CA ILE A 212 -31.01 -5.36 1.88
C ILE A 212 -30.96 -4.62 0.54
N SER A 213 -29.91 -4.88 -0.23
CA SER A 213 -29.70 -4.32 -1.56
C SER A 213 -29.43 -5.43 -2.58
N VAL A 214 -29.44 -5.07 -3.86
CA VAL A 214 -28.98 -5.93 -4.97
C VAL A 214 -27.54 -6.40 -4.75
N LYS A 215 -26.69 -5.55 -4.15
CA LYS A 215 -25.27 -5.86 -3.88
C LYS A 215 -25.07 -6.84 -2.71
N GLY A 216 -26.00 -6.90 -1.77
CA GLY A 216 -25.82 -7.64 -0.52
C GLY A 216 -26.57 -7.00 0.65
N PHE A 217 -26.14 -7.34 1.85
CA PHE A 217 -26.69 -6.88 3.12
C PHE A 217 -25.80 -5.79 3.71
N TYR A 218 -26.37 -4.61 3.93
CA TYR A 218 -25.74 -3.52 4.67
C TYR A 218 -26.13 -3.63 6.14
N PHE A 219 -25.14 -3.66 7.02
CA PHE A 219 -25.34 -3.65 8.46
C PHE A 219 -24.72 -2.40 9.06
N ARG A 220 -25.40 -1.81 10.05
CA ARG A 220 -24.90 -0.70 10.85
C ARG A 220 -24.97 -1.08 12.33
N ALA A 221 -23.82 -1.05 13.00
CA ALA A 221 -23.72 -1.30 14.43
C ALA A 221 -23.07 -0.11 15.14
N VAL A 222 -23.39 0.08 16.42
CA VAL A 222 -22.77 1.11 17.26
C VAL A 222 -21.81 0.45 18.23
N VAL A 223 -20.52 0.69 18.03
CA VAL A 223 -19.42 0.15 18.84
C VAL A 223 -18.77 1.29 19.60
N GLN A 224 -18.84 1.26 20.93
CA GLN A 224 -18.29 2.32 21.81
C GLN A 224 -18.67 3.76 21.39
N GLY A 225 -19.90 3.95 20.91
CA GLY A 225 -20.39 5.27 20.44
C GLY A 225 -19.95 5.66 19.03
N THR A 226 -19.18 4.83 18.33
CA THR A 226 -18.87 4.99 16.90
C THR A 226 -19.78 4.10 16.07
N GLU A 227 -20.36 4.66 15.02
CA GLU A 227 -21.18 3.89 14.08
C GLU A 227 -20.27 3.23 13.04
N VAL A 228 -20.41 1.92 12.88
CA VAL A 228 -19.66 1.11 11.92
C VAL A 228 -20.65 0.52 10.93
N THR A 229 -20.42 0.74 9.65
CA THR A 229 -21.26 0.25 8.56
C THR A 229 -20.46 -0.66 7.64
N TRP A 230 -20.94 -1.89 7.43
CA TRP A 230 -20.28 -2.81 6.51
C TRP A 230 -21.27 -3.52 5.60
N LEU A 231 -20.75 -4.00 4.46
CA LEU A 231 -21.48 -4.73 3.44
C LEU A 231 -21.06 -6.20 3.46
N VAL A 232 -22.05 -7.09 3.51
CA VAL A 232 -21.88 -8.52 3.31
C VAL A 232 -22.47 -8.86 1.94
N PRO A 233 -21.68 -9.35 0.98
CA PRO A 233 -22.20 -9.73 -0.32
C PRO A 233 -23.16 -10.93 -0.21
N HIS A 234 -24.07 -11.05 -1.18
CA HIS A 234 -24.87 -12.28 -1.31
C HIS A 234 -23.96 -13.49 -1.53
N ALA A 235 -24.30 -14.63 -0.91
CA ALA A 235 -23.56 -15.89 -0.99
C ALA A 235 -23.76 -16.61 -2.34
N LEU A 236 -23.56 -15.87 -3.44
CA LEU A 236 -23.59 -16.37 -4.81
C LEU A 236 -22.15 -16.58 -5.28
N SER A 237 -21.93 -17.55 -6.17
CA SER A 237 -20.62 -17.75 -6.79
C SER A 237 -20.28 -16.54 -7.67
N GLN A 238 -19.46 -15.64 -7.16
CA GLN A 238 -18.99 -14.49 -7.90
C GLN A 238 -17.85 -14.90 -8.83
N LEU A 239 -17.99 -14.56 -10.12
CA LEU A 239 -16.88 -14.64 -11.07
C LEU A 239 -16.01 -13.41 -10.83
N VAL A 240 -14.71 -13.63 -10.58
CA VAL A 240 -13.74 -12.53 -10.48
C VAL A 240 -13.48 -11.99 -11.88
N PRO A 241 -13.79 -10.72 -12.18
CA PRO A 241 -13.48 -10.14 -13.49
C PRO A 241 -11.98 -10.08 -13.74
N GLU A 242 -11.54 -10.33 -14.98
CA GLU A 242 -10.11 -10.31 -15.34
C GLU A 242 -9.46 -8.92 -15.17
N ASP A 243 -10.25 -7.85 -15.15
CA ASP A 243 -9.77 -6.46 -15.01
C ASP A 243 -9.31 -6.08 -13.59
N VAL A 244 -9.58 -6.93 -12.59
CA VAL A 244 -9.29 -6.64 -11.19
C VAL A 244 -7.89 -7.10 -10.80
N ASP A 245 -7.03 -6.18 -10.36
CA ASP A 245 -5.70 -6.50 -9.81
C ASP A 245 -5.82 -7.10 -8.41
N MET A 246 -5.99 -8.42 -8.34
CA MET A 246 -6.05 -9.18 -7.08
C MET A 246 -4.76 -9.07 -6.25
N GLY A 247 -3.62 -8.75 -6.88
CA GLY A 247 -2.36 -8.53 -6.17
C GLY A 247 -2.43 -7.31 -5.25
N VAL A 248 -3.04 -6.22 -5.74
CA VAL A 248 -3.31 -5.02 -4.93
C VAL A 248 -4.32 -5.35 -3.82
N MET A 249 -5.41 -6.02 -4.14
CA MET A 249 -6.45 -6.39 -3.17
C MET A 249 -5.91 -7.24 -2.02
N HIS A 250 -5.03 -8.20 -2.30
CA HIS A 250 -4.38 -9.00 -1.25
C HIS A 250 -3.48 -8.18 -0.32
N THR A 251 -2.82 -7.13 -0.81
CA THR A 251 -2.00 -6.28 0.06
C THR A 251 -2.84 -5.43 1.01
N PHE A 252 -4.04 -5.01 0.59
CA PHE A 252 -5.02 -4.40 1.49
C PHE A 252 -5.55 -5.41 2.51
N LEU A 253 -5.91 -6.62 2.05
CA LEU A 253 -6.39 -7.68 2.93
C LEU A 253 -5.36 -8.02 4.02
N GLU A 254 -4.08 -8.09 3.67
CA GLU A 254 -3.00 -8.35 4.63
C GLU A 254 -2.94 -7.30 5.76
N LEU A 255 -3.08 -6.01 5.41
CA LEU A 255 -3.14 -4.92 6.38
C LEU A 255 -4.40 -4.99 7.25
N TYR A 256 -5.55 -5.23 6.63
CA TYR A 256 -6.85 -5.27 7.32
C TYR A 256 -7.03 -6.47 8.24
N VAL A 257 -6.49 -7.64 7.88
CA VAL A 257 -6.43 -8.81 8.76
C VAL A 257 -5.65 -8.49 10.04
N CYS A 258 -4.51 -7.78 9.93
CA CYS A 258 -3.76 -7.33 11.10
C CYS A 258 -4.55 -6.32 11.94
N LEU A 259 -5.19 -5.32 11.30
CA LEU A 259 -6.01 -4.32 11.99
C LEU A 259 -7.18 -4.97 12.75
N LEU A 260 -7.97 -5.83 12.08
CA LEU A 260 -9.08 -6.54 12.69
C LEU A 260 -8.62 -7.46 13.82
N GLY A 261 -7.47 -8.11 13.70
CA GLY A 261 -6.90 -8.90 14.79
C GLY A 261 -6.63 -8.09 16.05
N PHE A 262 -6.14 -6.84 15.93
CA PHE A 262 -5.98 -5.94 17.09
C PHE A 262 -7.31 -5.48 17.65
N VAL A 263 -8.25 -5.13 16.77
CA VAL A 263 -9.57 -4.64 17.17
C VAL A 263 -10.36 -5.73 17.89
N HIS A 264 -10.47 -6.92 17.31
CA HIS A 264 -11.16 -8.06 17.91
C HIS A 264 -10.53 -8.46 19.25
N HIS A 265 -9.20 -8.54 19.34
CA HIS A 265 -8.55 -8.86 20.60
C HIS A 265 -8.95 -7.90 21.73
N ARG A 266 -9.07 -6.60 21.45
CA ARG A 266 -9.54 -5.62 22.44
C ARG A 266 -11.03 -5.77 22.74
N LEU A 267 -11.87 -5.89 21.71
CA LEU A 267 -13.32 -6.01 21.86
C LEU A 267 -13.74 -7.28 22.62
N TYR A 268 -13.07 -8.41 22.40
CA TYR A 268 -13.31 -9.65 23.13
C TYR A 268 -12.83 -9.55 24.58
N ARG A 269 -11.66 -8.93 24.80
CA ARG A 269 -11.13 -8.72 26.15
C ARG A 269 -12.03 -7.81 26.99
N GLU A 270 -12.62 -6.78 26.39
CA GLU A 270 -13.59 -5.90 27.07
C GLU A 270 -14.89 -6.64 27.46
N GLN A 271 -15.25 -7.69 26.74
CA GLN A 271 -16.36 -8.59 27.10
C GLN A 271 -15.97 -9.72 28.07
N GLY A 272 -14.70 -9.77 28.51
CA GLY A 272 -14.18 -10.83 29.38
C GLY A 272 -13.99 -12.19 28.69
N LEU A 273 -13.97 -12.23 27.36
CA LEU A 273 -13.76 -13.45 26.57
C LEU A 273 -12.27 -13.66 26.27
N ARG A 274 -11.87 -14.93 26.17
CA ARG A 274 -10.54 -15.30 25.66
C ARG A 274 -10.53 -15.17 24.14
N TYR A 275 -9.46 -14.58 23.60
CA TYR A 275 -9.23 -14.44 22.16
C TYR A 275 -7.95 -15.20 21.77
N PRO A 276 -7.92 -15.94 20.65
CA PRO A 276 -9.04 -16.28 19.75
C PRO A 276 -10.12 -17.14 20.44
N PRO A 277 -11.40 -17.04 20.03
CA PRO A 277 -12.51 -17.83 20.59
C PRO A 277 -12.49 -19.31 20.21
#